data_AF-A0A380HKZ8-F1
#
_entry.id   AF-A0A380HKZ8-F1
#
_cell.length_a   1.000
_cell.length_b   1.000
_cell.length_c   1.000
_cell.angle_alpha   90.00
_cell.angle_beta   90.00
_cell.angle_gamma   90.00
#
_symmetry.space_group_name_H-M   'P 1'
#
loop_
_entity.id
_entity.type
_entity.pdbx_description
1 polymer ?
#
loop_
_entity_poly.entity_id
_entity_poly.type
_entity_poly.pdbx_seq_one_letter_code
_entity_poly.pdbx_strand_id
1 'polypeptide(L)'
;MNHFLDDILNQYQIVKGDPNQLDNELIDLTHYIEYNHTGFTALTTHANVFKELFGSDVAITNPTIEELMVYLEKGQRKHKQYSDGII
;
A
#
# COMPACT_ATOMS: atom_id res chain seq x y z
N MET A 1 -20.95 12.31 -11.14
CA MET A 1 -20.86 10.87 -10.79
C MET A 1 -19.42 10.35 -10.87
N ASN A 2 -18.56 10.80 -11.79
CA ASN A 2 -17.14 10.37 -11.81
C ASN A 2 -16.23 11.01 -10.72
N HIS A 3 -16.52 12.24 -10.28
CA HIS A 3 -15.64 12.94 -9.33
C HIS A 3 -15.37 12.19 -8.02
N PHE A 4 -16.39 11.53 -7.44
CA PHE A 4 -16.21 10.81 -6.18
C PHE A 4 -15.23 9.63 -6.30
N LEU A 5 -15.30 8.88 -7.40
CA LEU A 5 -14.39 7.76 -7.64
C LEU A 5 -12.97 8.25 -7.92
N ASP A 6 -12.84 9.31 -8.72
CA ASP A 6 -11.56 9.95 -9.00
C ASP A 6 -10.92 10.49 -7.72
N ASP A 7 -11.72 11.11 -6.85
CA ASP A 7 -11.28 11.62 -5.54
C ASP A 7 -10.77 10.51 -4.63
N ILE A 8 -11.41 9.33 -4.65
CA ILE A 8 -10.92 8.16 -3.93
C ILE A 8 -9.61 7.67 -4.55
N LEU A 9 -9.56 7.46 -5.86
CA LEU A 9 -8.35 6.96 -6.55
C LEU A 9 -7.14 7.85 -6.30
N ASN A 10 -7.34 9.17 -6.30
CA ASN A 10 -6.28 10.16 -6.09
C ASN A 10 -5.70 10.16 -4.67
N GLN A 11 -6.39 9.55 -3.69
CA GLN A 11 -5.86 9.43 -2.33
C GLN A 11 -4.88 8.27 -2.19
N TYR A 12 -4.98 7.25 -3.03
CA TYR A 12 -4.18 6.04 -2.90
C TYR A 12 -3.06 5.99 -3.93
N GLN A 13 -1.93 5.46 -3.51
CA GLN A 13 -0.76 5.26 -4.35
C GLN A 13 -0.15 3.89 -4.07
N ILE A 14 0.42 3.29 -5.10
CA ILE A 14 1.18 2.04 -5.03
C ILE A 14 2.66 2.41 -4.95
N VAL A 15 3.34 1.93 -3.92
CA VAL A 15 4.79 2.05 -3.75
C VAL A 15 5.44 0.69 -3.98
N LYS A 16 6.48 0.64 -4.81
CA LYS A 16 7.31 -0.54 -5.03
C LYS A 16 8.77 -0.20 -4.77
N GLY A 17 9.47 -1.08 -4.04
CA GLY A 17 10.85 -0.86 -3.64
C GLY A 17 11.54 -2.12 -3.12
N ASP A 18 12.74 -1.94 -2.58
CA ASP A 18 13.55 -3.00 -1.98
C ASP A 18 12.98 -3.39 -0.61
N PRO A 19 12.86 -4.68 -0.28
CA PRO A 19 12.23 -5.12 0.97
C PRO A 19 13.02 -4.71 2.22
N ASN A 20 14.32 -4.43 2.09
CA ASN A 20 15.17 -3.98 3.19
C ASN A 20 14.97 -2.49 3.50
N GLN A 21 14.19 -1.74 2.70
CA GLN A 21 13.85 -0.34 2.98
C GLN A 21 12.77 -0.20 4.04
N LEU A 22 12.00 -1.26 4.30
CA LEU A 22 10.83 -1.20 5.18
C LEU A 22 11.18 -1.63 6.61
N ASP A 23 10.78 -0.80 7.56
CA ASP A 23 10.66 -1.14 8.97
C ASP A 23 9.18 -1.22 9.38
N ASN A 24 8.94 -1.52 10.66
CA ASN A 24 7.57 -1.65 11.18
C ASN A 24 6.79 -0.33 11.09
N GLU A 25 7.45 0.82 11.29
CA GLU A 25 6.79 2.13 11.24
C GLU A 25 6.29 2.43 9.82
N LEU A 26 7.09 2.11 8.80
CA LEU A 26 6.69 2.26 7.40
C LEU A 26 5.60 1.27 6.99
N ILE A 27 5.61 0.05 7.54
CA ILE A 27 4.55 -0.94 7.29
C ILE A 27 3.21 -0.44 7.83
N ASP A 28 3.19 0.24 8.98
CA ASP A 28 1.97 0.80 9.58
C ASP A 28 1.34 1.92 8.74
N LEU A 29 2.10 2.55 7.85
CA LEU A 29 1.58 3.53 6.89
C LEU A 29 0.86 2.89 5.69
N THR A 30 0.87 1.56 5.58
CA THR A 30 0.29 0.84 4.45
C THR A 30 -1.10 0.29 4.76
N HIS A 31 -2.02 0.40 3.79
CA HIS A 31 -3.30 -0.30 3.82
C HIS A 31 -3.16 -1.78 3.42
N TYR A 32 -2.15 -2.06 2.60
CA TYR A 32 -1.79 -3.40 2.17
C TYR A 32 -0.31 -3.43 1.85
N ILE A 33 0.33 -4.54 2.15
CA ILE A 33 1.68 -4.84 1.70
C ILE A 33 1.83 -6.30 1.34
N GLU A 34 2.56 -6.57 0.25
CA GLU A 34 3.08 -7.88 -0.08
C GLU A 34 4.56 -7.81 -0.46
N TYR A 35 5.24 -8.93 -0.20
CA TYR A 35 6.62 -9.15 -0.59
C TYR A 35 6.64 -10.23 -1.68
N ASN A 36 7.43 -10.00 -2.70
CA ASN A 36 7.73 -10.96 -3.76
C ASN A 36 9.25 -11.06 -3.95
N HIS A 37 9.68 -11.89 -4.90
CA HIS A 37 11.11 -12.14 -5.14
C HIS A 37 11.89 -10.91 -5.65
N THR A 38 11.20 -9.88 -6.15
CA THR A 38 11.80 -8.65 -6.70
C THR A 38 11.63 -7.43 -5.80
N GLY A 39 10.85 -7.53 -4.72
CA GLY A 39 10.74 -6.51 -3.70
C GLY A 39 9.36 -6.46 -3.03
N PHE A 40 8.99 -5.29 -2.53
CA PHE A 40 7.67 -5.08 -1.95
C PHE A 40 6.72 -4.36 -2.90
N THR A 41 5.43 -4.53 -2.67
CA THR A 41 4.36 -3.69 -3.22
C THR A 41 3.43 -3.30 -2.10
N ALA A 42 3.26 -1.99 -1.89
CA ALA A 42 2.45 -1.43 -0.82
C ALA A 42 1.39 -0.49 -1.39
N LEU A 43 0.16 -0.59 -0.88
CA LEU A 43 -0.89 0.39 -1.08
C LEU A 43 -0.88 1.35 0.12
N THR A 44 -0.80 2.66 -0.13
CA THR A 44 -0.76 3.66 0.94
C THR A 44 -1.43 4.96 0.50
N THR A 45 -1.89 5.74 1.49
CA THR A 45 -2.29 7.15 1.34
C THR A 45 -1.16 8.12 1.72
N HIS A 46 0.01 7.60 2.10
CA HIS A 46 1.18 8.33 2.61
C HIS A 46 2.42 8.18 1.70
N ALA A 47 2.26 8.05 0.38
CA ALA A 47 3.42 7.77 -0.49
C ALA A 47 4.45 8.89 -0.55
N ASN A 48 4.08 10.12 -0.15
CA ASN A 48 5.00 11.22 0.05
C ASN A 48 6.09 10.89 1.08
N VAL A 49 5.76 10.17 2.17
CA VAL A 49 6.74 9.73 3.17
C VAL A 49 7.80 8.81 2.54
N PHE A 50 7.36 7.83 1.75
CA PHE A 50 8.25 6.93 1.02
C PHE A 50 9.10 7.69 -0.02
N LYS A 51 8.52 8.69 -0.68
CA LYS A 51 9.25 9.53 -1.64
C LYS A 51 10.33 10.38 -0.97
N GLU A 52 10.05 10.93 0.20
CA GLU A 52 10.99 11.74 0.98
C GLU A 52 12.16 10.91 1.50
N LEU A 53 11.89 9.68 1.97
CA LEU A 53 12.91 8.78 2.51
C LEU A 53 13.79 8.14 1.43
N PHE A 54 13.18 7.71 0.32
CA PHE A 54 13.86 6.84 -0.66
C PHE A 54 14.04 7.47 -2.04
N GLY A 55 13.45 8.64 -2.30
CA GLY A 55 13.68 9.38 -3.54
C GLY A 55 13.37 8.56 -4.81
N SER A 56 14.40 8.29 -5.61
CA SER A 56 14.30 7.50 -6.86
C SER A 56 14.34 5.99 -6.64
N ASP A 57 14.67 5.53 -5.43
CA ASP A 57 14.82 4.11 -5.13
C ASP A 57 13.47 3.40 -4.92
N VAL A 58 12.37 4.16 -4.99
CA VAL A 58 11.01 3.66 -5.01
C VAL A 58 10.26 4.12 -6.25
N ALA A 59 9.47 3.21 -6.83
CA ALA A 59 8.50 3.52 -7.87
C ALA A 59 7.15 3.83 -7.23
N ILE A 60 6.54 4.96 -7.60
CA ILE A 60 5.23 5.39 -7.09
C ILE A 60 4.29 5.59 -8.27
N THR A 61 3.15 4.91 -8.25
CA THR A 61 2.13 4.99 -9.30
C THR A 61 0.73 5.11 -8.70
N ASN A 62 -0.20 5.71 -9.44
CA ASN A 62 -1.62 5.65 -9.08
C ASN A 62 -2.15 4.23 -9.37
N PRO A 63 -2.98 3.65 -8.49
CA PRO A 63 -3.63 2.38 -8.75
C PRO A 63 -4.71 2.53 -9.81
N THR A 64 -4.94 1.48 -10.58
CA THR A 64 -6.23 1.29 -11.25
C THR A 64 -7.34 0.99 -10.24
N ILE A 65 -8.61 1.14 -10.64
CA ILE A 65 -9.75 0.78 -9.79
C ILE A 65 -9.67 -0.69 -9.36
N GLU A 66 -9.33 -1.58 -10.28
CA GLU A 66 -9.21 -3.02 -10.01
C GLU A 66 -8.11 -3.30 -8.99
N GLU A 67 -6.91 -2.72 -9.16
CA GLU A 67 -5.81 -2.86 -8.18
C GLU A 67 -6.21 -2.32 -6.80
N LEU A 68 -6.84 -1.14 -6.75
CA LEU A 68 -7.30 -0.56 -5.50
C LEU A 68 -8.28 -1.49 -4.78
N MET A 69 -9.29 -2.01 -5.49
CA MET A 69 -10.26 -2.94 -4.92
C MET A 69 -9.60 -4.20 -4.38
N VAL A 70 -8.71 -4.82 -5.18
CA VAL A 70 -8.00 -6.05 -4.78
C VAL A 70 -7.13 -5.82 -3.54
N TYR A 71 -6.38 -4.72 -3.50
CA TYR A 71 -5.49 -4.43 -2.37
C TYR A 71 -6.24 -4.06 -1.10
N LEU A 72 -7.33 -3.29 -1.19
CA LEU A 72 -8.18 -3.02 -0.03
C LEU A 72 -8.80 -4.31 0.51
N GLU A 73 -9.30 -5.20 -0.35
CA GLU A 73 -9.86 -6.48 0.07
C GLU A 73 -8.79 -7.35 0.78
N LYS A 74 -7.60 -7.45 0.20
CA LYS A 74 -6.49 -8.21 0.80
C LYS A 74 -6.03 -7.62 2.14
N GLY A 75 -5.98 -6.28 2.26
CA GLY A 75 -5.62 -5.58 3.50
C GLY A 75 -6.57 -5.90 4.64
N GLN A 76 -7.88 -5.86 4.39
CA GLN A 76 -8.91 -6.20 5.38
C GLN A 76 -8.80 -7.67 5.86
N ARG A 77 -8.52 -8.61 4.95
CA ARG A 77 -8.34 -10.03 5.29
C ARG A 77 -7.13 -10.29 6.18
N LYS A 78 -6.04 -9.52 6.02
CA LYS A 78 -4.87 -9.60 6.92
C LYS A 78 -5.23 -9.09 8.32
N HIS A 79 -5.92 -7.97 8.42
CA HIS A 79 -6.37 -7.42 9.71
C HIS A 79 -7.29 -8.38 10.47
N LYS A 80 -8.20 -9.07 9.77
CA LYS A 80 -9.12 -10.04 10.37
C LYS A 80 -8.44 -11.30 10.92
N GLN A 81 -7.35 -11.76 10.29
CA GLN A 81 -6.57 -12.88 10.81
C GLN A 81 -5.84 -12.55 12.13
N TYR A 82 -5.47 -11.29 12.36
CA TYR A 82 -4.90 -10.87 13.65
C TYR A 82 -5.98 -10.69 14.74
N SER A 83 -7.21 -10.29 14.38
CA SER A 83 -8.31 -10.14 15.34
C SER A 83 -8.93 -11.47 15.77
N ASP A 84 -8.94 -12.47 14.89
CA ASP A 84 -9.52 -13.80 15.16
C ASP A 84 -8.51 -14.78 15.80
N GLY A 85 -7.28 -14.31 16.09
CA GLY A 85 -6.18 -15.07 16.70
C GLY A 85 -6.09 -14.99 18.23
N ILE A 86 -7.08 -14.42 18.92
CA ILE A 86 -7.23 -14.58 20.37
C ILE A 86 -8.15 -15.77 20.62
N ILE A 87 -7.54 -16.96 20.79
CA ILE A 87 -8.13 -18.11 21.49
C ILE A 87 -7.16 -18.51 22.60
#